data_AF-A0A8J5IX82-F1
#
_entry.id   AF-A0A8J5IX82-F1
#
_cell.length_a   1.000
_cell.length_b   1.000
_cell.length_c   1.000
_cell.angle_alpha   90.00
_cell.angle_beta   90.00
_cell.angle_gamma   90.00
#
_symmetry.space_group_name_H-M   'P 1'
#
loop_
_entity.id
_entity.type
_entity.pdbx_description
1 polymer ?
#
loop_
_entity_poly.entity_id
_entity_poly.type
_entity_poly.pdbx_seq_one_letter_code
_entity_poly.pdbx_strand_id
1 'polypeptide(L)'
;MSTFKNSSDDSVSDFQYRGKIHSSLNVEQACKNFWNLAHSKHQRQDREVCDRAKELDNTFAAKFRTVGQLQCTSGSLLQRLVVRRFVPDDHMVLVWRVFVEGEGPYSGMHAKDSGWRRLRPRTNGKEAGTVMELCVHQAPMHFGFSPSGDD
;
A
#
# COMPACT_ATOMS: atom_id res chain seq x y z
N MET A 1 13.62 1.10 -9.74
CA MET A 1 12.40 0.28 -9.91
C MET A 1 12.80 -0.90 -10.76
N SER A 2 12.52 -2.11 -10.29
CA SER A 2 12.86 -3.37 -10.96
C SER A 2 11.58 -4.00 -11.49
N THR A 3 11.64 -4.62 -12.67
CA THR A 3 10.51 -5.31 -13.29
C THR A 3 10.81 -6.80 -13.32
N PHE A 4 9.89 -7.60 -12.81
CA PHE A 4 9.96 -9.06 -12.86
C PHE A 4 8.95 -9.58 -13.87
N LYS A 5 9.29 -10.70 -14.50
CA LYS A 5 8.50 -11.31 -15.56
C LYS A 5 8.24 -12.78 -15.27
N ASN A 6 7.11 -13.28 -15.75
CA ASN A 6 6.78 -14.69 -15.73
C ASN A 6 7.70 -15.45 -16.68
N SER A 7 8.23 -16.59 -16.22
CA SER A 7 9.11 -17.44 -17.03
C SER A 7 8.40 -18.13 -18.19
N SER A 8 7.07 -18.24 -18.14
CA SER A 8 6.25 -18.95 -19.12
C SER A 8 5.90 -18.13 -20.37
N ASP A 9 5.66 -16.83 -20.22
CA ASP A 9 5.11 -15.98 -21.29
C ASP A 9 5.74 -14.59 -21.39
N ASP A 10 6.82 -14.32 -20.64
CA ASP A 10 7.53 -13.03 -20.57
C ASP A 10 6.62 -11.84 -20.17
N SER A 11 5.40 -12.10 -19.69
CA SER A 11 4.50 -11.08 -19.17
C SER A 11 5.02 -10.51 -17.85
N VAL A 12 4.75 -9.23 -17.58
CA VAL A 12 5.19 -8.60 -16.33
C VAL A 12 4.43 -9.20 -15.15
N SER A 13 5.17 -9.80 -14.20
CA SER A 13 4.61 -10.41 -12.99
C SER A 13 4.47 -9.40 -11.86
N ASP A 14 5.51 -8.61 -11.60
CA ASP A 14 5.51 -7.57 -10.59
C ASP A 14 6.55 -6.48 -10.84
N PHE A 15 6.23 -5.28 -10.36
CA PHE A 15 7.15 -4.18 -10.23
C PHE A 15 7.60 -4.06 -8.78
N GLN A 16 8.92 -3.98 -8.57
CA GLN A 16 9.49 -3.72 -7.25
C GLN A 16 10.11 -2.34 -7.17
N TYR A 17 9.69 -1.58 -6.18
CA TYR A 17 10.34 -0.34 -5.78
C TYR A 17 11.08 -0.55 -4.46
N ARG A 18 12.34 -0.11 -4.40
CA ARG A 18 13.14 -0.07 -3.17
C ARG A 18 13.59 1.36 -2.96
N GLY A 19 13.44 1.85 -1.74
CA GLY A 19 13.74 3.23 -1.40
C GLY A 19 14.38 3.34 -0.03
N LYS A 20 15.21 4.38 0.12
CA LYS A 20 15.76 4.81 1.39
C LYS A 20 15.59 6.31 1.52
N ILE A 21 14.94 6.75 2.58
CA ILE A 21 14.60 8.15 2.84
C ILE A 21 15.17 8.54 4.20
N HIS A 22 15.77 9.72 4.27
CA HIS A 22 16.29 10.31 5.49
C HIS A 22 15.35 11.41 5.95
N SER A 23 14.99 11.40 7.22
CA SER A 23 14.12 12.40 7.84
C SER A 23 14.79 12.99 9.07
N SER A 24 14.57 14.28 9.31
CA SER A 24 14.96 14.97 10.55
C SER A 24 14.06 14.61 11.74
N LEU A 25 12.90 13.97 11.50
CA LEU A 25 12.02 13.50 12.58
C LEU A 25 12.75 12.48 13.44
N ASN A 26 12.53 12.54 14.76
CA ASN A 26 12.98 11.47 15.64
C ASN A 26 12.17 10.18 15.36
N VAL A 27 12.71 9.03 15.78
CA VAL A 27 12.14 7.73 15.43
C VAL A 27 10.71 7.57 15.95
N GLU A 28 10.44 8.03 17.17
CA GLU A 28 9.12 7.90 17.80
C GLU A 28 8.05 8.71 17.04
N GLN A 29 8.35 9.96 16.71
CA GLN A 29 7.49 10.84 15.91
C GLN A 29 7.26 10.25 14.52
N ALA A 30 8.32 9.78 13.86
CA ALA A 30 8.20 9.12 12.57
C ALA A 30 7.29 7.88 12.70
N CYS A 31 7.51 7.04 13.71
CA CYS A 31 6.70 5.85 13.93
C CYS A 31 5.21 6.16 14.12
N LYS A 32 4.90 7.14 14.98
CA LYS A 32 3.54 7.62 15.23
C LYS A 32 2.90 8.16 13.96
N ASN A 33 3.62 9.00 13.20
CA ASN A 33 3.10 9.60 11.97
C ASN A 33 2.77 8.54 10.91
N PHE A 34 3.65 7.56 10.71
CA PHE A 34 3.40 6.52 9.71
C PHE A 34 2.32 5.52 10.12
N TRP A 35 2.19 5.23 11.42
CA TRP A 35 1.04 4.48 11.90
C TRP A 35 -0.27 5.25 11.67
N ASN A 36 -0.29 6.54 11.98
CA ASN A 36 -1.46 7.39 11.74
C ASN A 36 -1.79 7.53 10.25
N LEU A 37 -0.80 7.54 9.37
CA LEU A 37 -1.01 7.60 7.93
C LEU A 37 -1.82 6.40 7.41
N ALA A 38 -1.60 5.20 7.96
CA ALA A 38 -2.42 4.03 7.64
C ALA A 38 -3.91 4.26 7.98
N HIS A 39 -4.17 5.03 9.04
CA HIS A 39 -5.50 5.35 9.57
C HIS A 39 -6.15 6.59 8.94
N SER A 40 -5.39 7.38 8.17
CA SER A 40 -5.88 8.60 7.54
C SER A 40 -7.12 8.33 6.69
N LYS A 41 -8.12 9.23 6.84
CA LYS A 41 -9.44 9.15 6.18
C LYS A 41 -9.53 9.96 4.88
N HIS A 42 -8.52 10.79 4.61
CA HIS A 42 -8.53 11.67 3.44
C HIS A 42 -8.59 10.85 2.14
N GLN A 43 -9.48 11.23 1.21
CA GLN A 43 -9.70 10.57 -0.09
C GLN A 43 -10.23 9.12 -0.03
N ARG A 44 -10.88 8.73 1.08
CA ARG A 44 -11.43 7.39 1.29
C ARG A 44 -12.95 7.43 1.53
N GLN A 45 -13.74 7.24 0.46
CA GLN A 45 -15.20 7.08 0.54
C GLN A 45 -15.56 5.66 1.04
N ASP A 46 -16.76 5.49 1.62
CA ASP A 46 -17.30 4.21 2.09
C ASP A 46 -16.32 3.39 2.95
N ARG A 47 -15.62 4.07 3.86
CA ARG A 47 -14.59 3.43 4.67
C ARG A 47 -15.20 2.55 5.76
N GLU A 48 -14.97 1.25 5.64
CA GLU A 48 -15.31 0.22 6.61
C GLU A 48 -14.03 -0.30 7.27
N VAL A 49 -13.92 -0.24 8.60
CA VAL A 49 -12.79 -0.83 9.35
C VAL A 49 -13.18 -2.23 9.80
N CYS A 50 -12.31 -3.21 9.61
CA CYS A 50 -12.58 -4.59 10.03
C CYS A 50 -12.41 -4.72 11.55
N ASP A 51 -13.49 -5.03 12.27
CA ASP A 51 -13.46 -5.14 13.73
C ASP A 51 -12.56 -6.27 14.23
N ARG A 52 -12.50 -7.41 13.52
CA ARG A 52 -11.57 -8.51 13.84
C ARG A 52 -10.10 -8.08 13.83
N ALA A 53 -9.74 -7.06 13.04
CA ALA A 53 -8.38 -6.53 13.07
C ALA A 53 -8.08 -5.73 14.34
N LYS A 54 -9.10 -5.19 15.03
CA LYS A 54 -8.93 -4.53 16.34
C LYS A 54 -8.59 -5.53 17.44
N GLU A 55 -9.02 -6.78 17.30
CA GLU A 55 -8.69 -7.89 18.21
C GLU A 55 -7.23 -8.36 18.03
N LEU A 56 -6.62 -8.03 16.88
CA LEU A 56 -5.23 -8.32 16.57
C LEU A 56 -4.39 -7.08 16.87
N ASP A 57 -3.71 -7.08 18.02
CA ASP A 57 -2.81 -5.99 18.38
C ASP A 57 -1.89 -5.61 17.22
N ASN A 58 -1.69 -4.30 17.05
CA ASN A 58 -0.82 -3.70 16.02
C ASN A 58 -1.23 -4.04 14.58
N THR A 59 -2.47 -4.45 14.34
CA THR A 59 -3.02 -4.69 13.00
C THR A 59 -4.14 -3.70 12.70
N PHE A 60 -4.19 -3.23 11.46
CA PHE A 60 -5.23 -2.37 10.95
C PHE A 60 -5.70 -2.92 9.61
N ALA A 61 -7.01 -3.12 9.46
CA ALA A 61 -7.59 -3.51 8.19
C ALA A 61 -8.81 -2.66 7.87
N ALA A 62 -8.91 -2.23 6.62
CA ALA A 62 -10.04 -1.44 6.16
C ALA A 62 -10.32 -1.67 4.68
N LYS A 63 -11.59 -1.48 4.33
CA LYS A 63 -12.10 -1.37 2.97
C LYS A 63 -12.51 0.07 2.73
N PHE A 64 -12.19 0.64 1.58
CA PHE A 64 -12.58 2.01 1.22
C PHE A 64 -12.51 2.21 -0.29
N ARG A 65 -13.18 3.24 -0.79
CA ARG A 65 -13.11 3.67 -2.19
C ARG A 65 -12.25 4.92 -2.35
N THR A 66 -11.48 4.96 -3.42
CA THR A 66 -10.84 6.18 -3.89
C THR A 66 -11.45 6.53 -5.25
N VAL A 67 -11.96 7.75 -5.38
CA VAL A 67 -12.57 8.24 -6.62
C VAL A 67 -11.51 8.99 -7.41
N GLY A 68 -11.35 8.61 -8.68
CA GLY A 68 -10.53 9.31 -9.65
C GLY A 68 -11.42 9.93 -10.72
N GLN A 69 -11.10 11.17 -11.11
CA GLN A 69 -11.74 11.83 -12.24
C GLN A 69 -10.78 11.82 -13.43
N LEU A 70 -11.15 11.17 -14.52
CA LEU A 70 -10.37 11.19 -15.76
C LEU A 70 -11.18 11.89 -16.85
N GLN A 71 -10.78 13.14 -17.15
CA GLN A 71 -11.21 14.00 -18.27
C GLN A 71 -12.72 14.28 -18.41
N CYS A 72 -13.61 13.29 -18.33
CA CYS A 72 -15.07 13.44 -18.25
C CYS A 72 -15.78 12.25 -17.57
N THR A 73 -15.05 11.20 -17.18
CA THR A 73 -15.63 9.98 -16.59
C THR A 73 -15.13 9.81 -15.16
N SER A 74 -16.07 9.59 -14.24
CA SER A 74 -15.75 9.26 -12.85
C SER A 74 -15.66 7.74 -12.71
N GLY A 75 -14.56 7.26 -12.16
CA GLY A 75 -14.40 5.87 -11.77
C GLY A 75 -13.93 5.77 -10.32
N SER A 76 -14.20 4.64 -9.68
CA SER A 76 -13.74 4.37 -8.32
C SER A 76 -12.85 3.14 -8.28
N LEU A 77 -11.96 3.14 -7.30
CA LEU A 77 -11.10 2.02 -6.96
C LEU A 77 -11.49 1.55 -5.57
N LEU A 78 -12.05 0.35 -5.46
CA LEU A 78 -12.32 -0.31 -4.20
C LEU A 78 -11.03 -0.94 -3.66
N GLN A 79 -10.55 -0.44 -2.53
CA GLN A 79 -9.32 -0.90 -1.90
C GLN A 79 -9.62 -1.66 -0.62
N ARG A 80 -8.97 -2.80 -0.44
CA ARG A 80 -8.92 -3.57 0.82
C ARG A 80 -7.47 -3.58 1.30
N LEU A 81 -7.22 -2.83 2.36
CA LEU A 81 -5.92 -2.63 2.97
C LEU A 81 -5.82 -3.45 4.25
N VAL A 82 -4.73 -4.17 4.42
CA VAL A 82 -4.28 -4.74 5.70
C VAL A 82 -2.88 -4.22 5.97
N VAL A 83 -2.67 -3.67 7.16
CA VAL A 83 -1.39 -3.18 7.65
C VAL A 83 -1.13 -3.83 9.00
N ARG A 84 0.11 -4.26 9.23
CA ARG A 84 0.56 -4.67 10.56
C ARG A 84 1.86 -3.96 10.88
N ARG A 85 2.01 -3.49 12.11
CA ARG A 85 3.27 -2.96 12.63
C ARG A 85 3.91 -3.93 13.62
N PHE A 86 5.22 -3.92 13.65
CA PHE A 86 6.06 -4.56 14.64
C PHE A 86 6.92 -3.46 15.25
N VAL A 87 6.94 -3.36 16.58
CA VAL A 87 7.65 -2.30 17.30
C VAL A 87 8.66 -2.93 18.28
N PRO A 88 9.80 -3.43 17.79
CA PRO A 88 10.96 -3.70 18.65
C PRO A 88 11.50 -2.42 19.29
N ASP A 89 12.38 -2.56 20.30
CA ASP A 89 12.79 -1.45 21.17
C ASP A 89 13.33 -0.21 20.44
N ASP A 90 14.07 -0.40 19.35
CA ASP A 90 14.79 0.68 18.66
C ASP A 90 14.28 0.96 17.24
N HIS A 91 13.25 0.26 16.75
CA HIS A 91 12.77 0.42 15.39
C HIS A 91 11.32 -0.01 15.21
N MET A 92 10.74 0.34 14.07
CA MET A 92 9.42 -0.14 13.68
C MET A 92 9.47 -0.70 12.27
N VAL A 93 8.83 -1.86 12.07
CA VAL A 93 8.56 -2.42 10.76
C VAL A 93 7.05 -2.34 10.51
N LEU A 94 6.62 -1.73 9.41
CA LEU A 94 5.27 -1.96 8.90
C LEU A 94 5.33 -2.87 7.70
N VAL A 95 4.38 -3.79 7.63
CA VAL A 95 4.07 -4.61 6.46
C VAL A 95 2.63 -4.33 6.06
N TRP A 96 2.38 -4.33 4.76
CA TRP A 96 1.04 -4.14 4.24
C TRP A 96 0.76 -5.02 3.03
N ARG A 97 -0.54 -5.18 2.78
CA ARG A 97 -1.09 -5.71 1.54
C ARG A 97 -2.34 -4.91 1.19
N VAL A 98 -2.45 -4.52 -0.07
CA VAL A 98 -3.61 -3.87 -0.65
C VAL A 98 -4.10 -4.70 -1.83
N PHE A 99 -5.40 -4.95 -1.85
CA PHE A 99 -6.09 -5.42 -3.04
C PHE A 99 -6.98 -4.30 -3.57
N VAL A 100 -6.89 -4.02 -4.86
CA VAL A 100 -7.59 -2.92 -5.53
C VAL A 100 -8.46 -3.52 -6.62
N GLU A 101 -9.74 -3.16 -6.65
CA GLU A 101 -10.68 -3.50 -7.72
C GLU A 101 -11.19 -2.22 -8.36
N GLY A 102 -11.24 -2.19 -9.69
CA GLY A 102 -11.83 -1.10 -10.43
C GLY A 102 -13.35 -1.22 -10.51
N GLU A 103 -14.04 -0.10 -10.34
CA GLU A 103 -15.48 0.04 -10.47
C GLU A 103 -15.81 1.03 -11.60
N GLY A 104 -17.02 0.92 -12.18
CA GLY A 104 -17.45 1.77 -13.28
C GLY A 104 -16.59 1.57 -14.54
N PRO A 105 -15.93 2.61 -15.08
CA PRO A 105 -15.06 2.48 -16.26
C PRO A 105 -13.87 1.54 -16.08
N TYR A 106 -13.52 1.23 -14.83
CA TYR A 106 -12.42 0.33 -14.48
C TYR A 106 -12.90 -1.10 -14.14
N SER A 107 -14.17 -1.42 -14.40
CA SER A 107 -14.73 -2.74 -14.09
C SER A 107 -13.92 -3.86 -14.75
N GLY A 108 -13.70 -4.96 -14.01
CA GLY A 108 -12.86 -6.08 -14.43
C GLY A 108 -11.36 -5.89 -14.19
N MET A 109 -10.91 -4.67 -13.84
CA MET A 109 -9.51 -4.41 -13.49
C MET A 109 -9.27 -4.68 -12.02
N HIS A 110 -8.14 -5.31 -11.69
CA HIS A 110 -7.71 -5.49 -10.31
C HIS A 110 -6.20 -5.34 -10.19
N ALA A 111 -5.72 -4.88 -9.05
CA ALA A 111 -4.28 -4.78 -8.77
C ALA A 111 -3.99 -5.24 -7.33
N LYS A 112 -2.75 -5.62 -7.09
CA LYS A 112 -2.27 -5.95 -5.76
C LYS A 112 -0.99 -5.19 -5.47
N ASP A 113 -0.96 -4.55 -4.32
CA ASP A 113 0.25 -3.97 -3.72
C ASP A 113 0.59 -4.74 -2.45
N SER A 114 1.86 -5.00 -2.21
CA SER A 114 2.34 -5.47 -0.91
C SER A 114 3.72 -4.92 -0.66
N GLY A 115 4.06 -4.68 0.59
CA GLY A 115 5.37 -4.16 0.90
C GLY A 115 5.67 -4.14 2.38
N TRP A 116 6.88 -3.68 2.65
CA TRP A 116 7.34 -3.41 3.99
C TRP A 116 8.12 -2.10 4.03
N ARG A 117 8.19 -1.53 5.23
CA ARG A 117 9.00 -0.37 5.56
C ARG A 117 9.60 -0.54 6.93
N ARG A 118 10.85 -0.14 7.10
CA ARG A 118 11.57 -0.12 8.38
C ARG A 118 11.92 1.32 8.72
N LEU A 119 11.60 1.75 9.93
CA LEU A 119 12.02 3.02 10.51
C LEU A 119 12.98 2.75 11.65
N ARG A 120 14.13 3.42 11.66
CA ARG A 120 15.14 3.28 12.71
C ARG A 120 15.89 4.60 12.92
N PRO A 121 16.51 4.81 14.10
CA PRO A 121 17.38 5.94 14.34
C PRO A 121 18.53 6.02 13.34
N ARG A 122 18.95 7.25 13.04
CA ARG A 122 20.19 7.52 12.31
C ARG A 122 21.36 7.45 13.29
N THR A 123 22.17 6.40 13.19
CA THR A 123 23.30 6.14 14.10
C THR A 123 24.59 6.87 13.73
N ASN A 124 24.75 7.33 12.48
CA ASN A 124 26.05 7.73 11.91
C ASN A 124 26.12 9.20 11.47
N GLY A 125 25.42 10.14 12.14
CA GLY A 125 25.41 11.55 11.75
C GLY A 125 25.42 12.50 12.93
N LYS A 126 25.96 13.72 12.74
CA LYS A 126 25.99 14.79 13.76
C LYS A 126 24.60 15.26 14.22
N GLU A 127 23.56 14.97 13.45
CA GLU A 127 22.18 15.34 13.80
C GLU A 127 21.33 14.09 13.99
N ALA A 128 20.52 14.09 15.05
CA ALA A 128 19.50 13.08 15.30
C ALA A 128 18.47 13.05 14.15
N GLY A 129 17.94 11.87 13.84
CA GLY A 129 16.94 11.69 12.80
C GLY A 129 16.56 10.24 12.56
N THR A 130 15.73 10.00 11.56
CA THR A 130 15.21 8.68 11.21
C THR A 130 15.65 8.27 9.81
N VAL A 131 16.05 7.01 9.66
CA VAL A 131 16.23 6.34 8.38
C VAL A 131 15.00 5.49 8.12
N MET A 132 14.38 5.71 6.97
CA MET A 132 13.26 4.92 6.47
C MET A 132 13.71 4.11 5.27
N GLU A 133 13.63 2.79 5.36
CA GLU A 133 13.85 1.86 4.26
C GLU A 133 12.51 1.28 3.85
N LEU A 134 12.27 1.08 2.56
CA LEU A 134 11.01 0.53 2.07
C LEU A 134 11.24 -0.38 0.87
N CYS A 135 10.38 -1.40 0.75
CA CYS A 135 10.26 -2.24 -0.43
C CYS A 135 8.78 -2.44 -0.74
N VAL A 136 8.39 -2.17 -1.98
CA VAL A 136 7.01 -2.28 -2.47
C VAL A 136 7.02 -3.19 -3.69
N HIS A 137 6.08 -4.13 -3.74
CA HIS A 137 5.78 -4.99 -4.87
C HIS A 137 4.39 -4.67 -5.38
N GLN A 138 4.27 -4.42 -6.68
CA GLN A 138 3.02 -4.11 -7.34
C GLN A 138 2.82 -5.08 -8.50
N ALA A 139 1.79 -5.92 -8.38
CA ALA A 139 1.37 -6.80 -9.47
C ALA A 139 0.42 -6.01 -10.39
N PRO A 140 0.71 -5.93 -11.70
CA PRO A 140 -0.09 -5.15 -12.64
C PRO A 140 -1.49 -5.74 -12.87
N MET A 141 -2.30 -4.90 -13.50
CA MET A 141 -3.70 -5.16 -13.78
C MET A 141 -3.86 -6.27 -14.81
N HIS A 142 -4.46 -7.40 -14.42
CA HIS A 142 -4.99 -8.32 -15.42
C HIS A 142 -6.31 -7.75 -15.95
N PHE A 143 -6.36 -7.50 -17.26
CA PHE A 143 -7.63 -7.26 -17.94
C PHE A 143 -8.30 -8.61 -18.14
N GLY A 144 -9.34 -8.87 -17.35
CA GLY A 144 -10.31 -9.89 -17.76
C GLY A 144 -11.06 -9.34 -18.97
N PHE A 145 -10.59 -9.60 -20.19
CA PHE A 145 -11.47 -9.55 -21.35
C PHE A 145 -12.52 -10.62 -21.11
N SER A 146 -13.68 -10.23 -20.60
CA SER A 146 -14.90 -10.97 -20.92
C SER A 146 -15.22 -10.52 -22.33
N PRO A 147 -15.03 -11.34 -23.38
CA PRO A 147 -15.71 -11.04 -24.63
C PRO A 147 -17.19 -10.97 -24.25
N SER A 148 -17.78 -9.77 -24.36
CA SER A 148 -19.23 -9.68 -24.44
C SER A 148 -19.61 -10.61 -25.57
N GLY A 149 -20.26 -11.72 -25.24
CA GLY A 149 -20.91 -12.55 -26.24
C GLY A 149 -21.82 -11.63 -27.04
N ASP A 150 -21.60 -11.58 -28.34
CA ASP A 150 -22.60 -11.07 -29.28
C ASP A 150 -23.87 -11.93 -29.10
N ASP A 151 -24.98 -11.27 -28.81
CA ASP A 151 -26.34 -11.70 -29.14
C ASP A 151 -27.07 -10.51 -29.78
#